data_AF-A0A918WHP0-F1
#
_entry.id   AF-A0A918WHP0-F1
#
_cell.length_a   1.000
_cell.length_b   1.000
_cell.length_c   1.000
_cell.angle_alpha   90.00
_cell.angle_beta   90.00
_cell.angle_gamma   90.00
#
_symmetry.space_group_name_H-M   'P 1'
#
loop_
_entity.id
_entity.type
_entity.pdbx_description
1 polymer ?
#
loop_
_entity_poly.entity_id
_entity_poly.type
_entity_poly.pdbx_seq_one_letter_code
_entity_poly.pdbx_strand_id
1 'polypeptide(L)'
;MPKDDPKEPKNPKTPEELQKVFQDFFGKFGNVSFDIGGMDAPTPDDDGEKEVEVVESQSIFDFDLLPRDVKRHLDRFVIRQDEAKKALAIAVCDHYNHAKQMRALEEENGGKLPDGMEYQKQNVMIVGPTGVGKTYLVKHIAELMGVPFVKADATKFSETGYVGGDVDDLVRELVQKADGDVEMAEYGIIYIDEVDKLASKPGMSGRDVSGRGVQTTLLKLMEETEVPMTNPMDMRAQMKAMMQMRSGGGSNKDTINTRHILFIVSGAFSGLEKVVQGRLKSGQMGFGAEISEAVLDGESFREVETRDFVEFGFEAEFVGRLPVRVICEKLTAADFVKILNDSEGSILRQYEREFEAYGIDAKFQPDAIEMIAQLAEKEETGARALMTVLEKQLRDFKFDLPGTSVSELIIDRDLLENREAKLKEFAELGKRVDVKKTRSEVEIWEKEFSEKHEVSVKLDDQAVLALAERATEQGRSVLQVCRERFKDYQFGIKLIEKNTGQREFVLTPDAVADPDKFLSEMVVLSYSRDSDASPAAENDA
;
A
#
# COMPACT_ATOMS: atom_id res chain seq x y z
N MET A 1 42.96 -59.31 2.92
CA MET A 1 43.92 -58.21 2.65
C MET A 1 44.07 -58.12 1.14
N PRO A 2 43.94 -56.95 0.49
CA PRO A 2 44.13 -55.58 1.00
C PRO A 2 42.81 -54.79 1.12
N LYS A 3 42.87 -53.62 1.78
CA LYS A 3 41.80 -52.61 1.87
C LYS A 3 42.19 -51.44 0.97
N ASP A 4 41.33 -51.08 0.03
CA ASP A 4 41.47 -49.88 -0.82
C ASP A 4 40.73 -48.69 -0.18
N ASP A 5 41.36 -47.52 -0.21
CA ASP A 5 40.85 -46.25 0.31
C ASP A 5 39.63 -45.72 -0.47
N PRO A 6 38.60 -45.14 0.19
CA PRO A 6 37.53 -44.42 -0.51
C PRO A 6 37.96 -42.98 -0.86
N LYS A 7 37.94 -42.66 -2.16
CA LYS A 7 38.20 -41.33 -2.75
C LYS A 7 37.13 -40.29 -2.34
N GLU A 8 37.57 -39.07 -2.05
CA GLU A 8 36.75 -37.86 -1.88
C GLU A 8 35.91 -37.51 -3.13
N PRO A 9 34.72 -36.90 -2.98
CA PRO A 9 33.95 -36.41 -4.13
C PRO A 9 34.60 -35.14 -4.71
N LYS A 10 34.91 -35.15 -6.00
CA LYS A 10 35.45 -33.98 -6.72
C LYS A 10 34.31 -33.00 -7.06
N ASN A 11 34.50 -31.71 -6.76
CA ASN A 11 33.66 -30.63 -7.29
C ASN A 11 33.80 -30.55 -8.83
N PRO A 12 32.70 -30.34 -9.58
CA PRO A 12 32.73 -30.21 -11.04
C PRO A 12 33.48 -28.94 -11.44
N LYS A 13 34.35 -29.03 -12.46
CA LYS A 13 35.29 -27.94 -12.83
C LYS A 13 34.95 -27.27 -14.16
N THR A 14 33.91 -27.70 -14.87
CA THR A 14 33.50 -27.11 -16.15
C THR A 14 31.99 -26.86 -16.22
N PRO A 15 31.54 -25.85 -16.99
CA PRO A 15 30.11 -25.55 -17.18
C PRO A 15 29.29 -26.75 -17.71
N GLU A 16 29.92 -27.61 -18.51
CA GLU A 16 29.30 -28.82 -19.07
C GLU A 16 29.08 -29.93 -18.03
N GLU A 17 29.97 -30.07 -17.03
CA GLU A 17 29.79 -31.02 -15.91
C GLU A 17 28.68 -30.57 -14.96
N LEU A 18 28.54 -29.25 -14.75
CA LEU A 18 27.45 -28.66 -13.97
C LEU A 18 26.09 -28.92 -14.63
N GLN A 19 25.97 -28.73 -15.95
CA GLN A 19 24.73 -29.04 -16.69
C GLN A 19 24.30 -30.50 -16.55
N LYS A 20 25.26 -31.44 -16.53
CA LYS A 20 24.97 -32.86 -16.38
C LYS A 20 24.47 -33.21 -14.97
N VAL A 21 25.08 -32.61 -13.94
CA VAL A 21 24.62 -32.74 -12.55
C VAL A 21 23.25 -32.10 -12.36
N PHE A 22 22.98 -30.95 -12.98
CA PHE A 22 21.67 -30.29 -12.96
C PHE A 22 20.59 -31.11 -13.68
N GLN A 23 20.89 -31.72 -14.84
CA GLN A 23 19.96 -32.61 -15.54
C GLN A 23 19.64 -33.88 -14.74
N ASP A 24 20.64 -34.51 -14.10
CA ASP A 24 20.41 -35.69 -13.25
C ASP A 24 19.64 -35.36 -11.96
N PHE A 25 19.78 -34.14 -11.44
CA PHE A 25 19.06 -33.68 -10.24
C PHE A 25 17.60 -33.32 -10.54
N PHE A 26 17.33 -32.68 -11.68
CA PHE A 26 15.99 -32.26 -12.08
C PHE A 26 15.20 -33.33 -12.86
N GLY A 27 15.87 -34.34 -13.45
CA GLY A 27 15.20 -35.50 -14.07
C GLY A 27 14.37 -36.35 -13.10
N LYS A 28 14.53 -36.17 -11.78
CA LYS A 28 13.71 -36.81 -10.74
C LYS A 28 12.46 -36.03 -10.32
N PHE A 29 12.33 -34.77 -10.73
CA PHE A 29 11.14 -33.95 -10.51
C PHE A 29 10.58 -33.55 -11.87
N GLY A 30 9.49 -34.22 -12.27
CA GLY A 30 8.93 -34.17 -13.62
C GLY A 30 8.84 -32.77 -14.27
N ASN A 31 9.28 -32.72 -15.52
CA ASN A 31 9.09 -31.72 -16.57
C ASN A 31 8.58 -30.32 -16.17
N VAL A 32 9.51 -29.38 -16.05
CA VAL A 32 9.27 -27.97 -16.42
C VAL A 32 10.48 -27.49 -17.21
N SER A 33 10.29 -27.11 -18.48
CA SER A 33 11.32 -26.58 -19.38
C SER A 33 11.28 -25.06 -19.39
N PHE A 34 12.42 -24.41 -19.13
CA PHE A 34 12.65 -22.99 -19.42
C PHE A 34 13.71 -22.88 -20.51
N ASP A 35 13.37 -22.13 -21.56
CA ASP A 35 14.25 -21.84 -22.70
C ASP A 35 14.93 -20.48 -22.48
N ILE A 36 16.26 -20.43 -22.64
CA ILE A 36 17.05 -19.20 -22.66
C ILE A 36 17.92 -19.25 -23.91
N GLY A 37 17.63 -18.38 -24.87
CA GLY A 37 18.45 -18.16 -26.06
C GLY A 37 18.54 -16.67 -26.39
N GLY A 38 19.74 -16.20 -26.70
CA GLY A 38 20.04 -14.78 -26.99
C GLY A 38 20.64 -14.51 -28.38
N MET A 39 20.71 -13.20 -28.67
CA MET A 39 21.51 -12.42 -29.63
C MET A 39 21.05 -12.14 -31.10
N ASP A 40 20.82 -10.82 -31.32
CA ASP A 40 21.15 -9.91 -32.46
C ASP A 40 20.18 -9.56 -33.62
N ALA A 41 19.53 -8.37 -33.46
CA ALA A 41 19.28 -7.18 -34.34
C ALA A 41 18.41 -7.25 -35.64
N PRO A 42 17.78 -6.15 -36.17
CA PRO A 42 17.61 -4.74 -35.71
C PRO A 42 16.14 -4.18 -35.71
N THR A 43 15.91 -3.00 -35.11
CA THR A 43 14.67 -2.15 -35.10
C THR A 43 14.49 -1.32 -36.41
N PRO A 44 13.40 -0.54 -36.71
CA PRO A 44 12.30 0.05 -35.89
C PRO A 44 10.86 -0.10 -36.51
N ASP A 45 9.73 0.18 -35.84
CA ASP A 45 9.06 1.48 -35.59
C ASP A 45 8.00 1.29 -34.48
N ASP A 46 8.08 2.00 -33.35
CA ASP A 46 7.27 3.17 -32.94
C ASP A 46 5.74 2.95 -32.95
N ASP A 47 5.17 2.68 -31.78
CA ASP A 47 3.95 3.31 -31.28
C ASP A 47 3.86 3.08 -29.76
N GLY A 48 3.84 4.18 -29.01
CA GLY A 48 4.20 4.21 -27.60
C GLY A 48 3.19 3.62 -26.64
N GLU A 49 3.60 2.55 -25.96
CA GLU A 49 3.13 2.23 -24.62
C GLU A 49 4.19 2.74 -23.63
N LYS A 50 3.77 3.62 -22.71
CA LYS A 50 4.63 4.06 -21.61
C LYS A 50 4.83 2.86 -20.69
N GLU A 51 5.93 2.15 -20.88
CA GLU A 51 6.46 1.23 -19.88
C GLU A 51 6.61 1.99 -18.57
N VAL A 52 5.96 1.46 -17.53
CA VAL A 52 6.18 1.91 -16.17
C VAL A 52 7.61 1.52 -15.85
N GLU A 53 8.52 2.49 -15.82
CA GLU A 53 9.87 2.29 -15.28
C GLU A 53 9.73 1.72 -13.87
N VAL A 54 10.02 0.43 -13.74
CA VAL A 54 10.29 -0.18 -12.44
C VAL A 54 11.62 0.43 -12.02
N VAL A 55 11.56 1.40 -11.12
CA VAL A 55 12.75 1.98 -10.49
C VAL A 55 13.48 0.82 -9.80
N GLU A 56 14.56 0.34 -10.41
CA GLU A 56 15.51 -0.54 -9.75
C GLU A 56 15.92 0.14 -8.44
N SER A 57 15.79 -0.57 -7.31
CA SER A 57 16.11 -0.03 -6.00
C SER A 57 17.53 0.54 -6.03
N GLN A 58 17.65 1.87 -6.06
CA GLN A 58 18.93 2.53 -5.90
C GLN A 58 19.46 2.07 -4.55
N SER A 59 20.61 1.43 -4.58
CA SER A 59 21.36 1.10 -3.39
C SER A 59 21.44 2.36 -2.53
N ILE A 60 21.12 2.28 -1.23
CA ILE A 60 21.28 3.42 -0.32
C ILE A 60 22.71 4.00 -0.36
N PHE A 61 23.68 3.21 -0.83
CA PHE A 61 25.07 3.59 -0.99
C PHE A 61 25.30 4.56 -2.18
N ASP A 62 24.36 4.63 -3.12
CA ASP A 62 24.34 5.60 -4.22
C ASP A 62 23.51 6.85 -3.91
N PHE A 63 23.08 7.03 -2.64
CA PHE A 63 22.32 8.20 -2.21
C PHE A 63 22.99 9.51 -2.65
N ASP A 64 22.25 10.32 -3.41
CA ASP A 64 22.64 11.63 -3.94
C ASP A 64 21.52 12.69 -3.83
N LEU A 65 20.43 12.37 -3.12
CA LEU A 65 19.27 13.26 -3.03
C LEU A 65 19.59 14.52 -2.21
N LEU A 66 19.17 15.67 -2.74
CA LEU A 66 19.23 16.92 -2.01
C LEU A 66 17.97 17.09 -1.14
N PRO A 67 18.02 17.88 -0.05
CA PRO A 67 16.83 18.16 0.77
C PRO A 67 15.65 18.73 -0.03
N ARG A 68 15.94 19.45 -1.12
CA ARG A 68 14.91 19.99 -2.03
C ARG A 68 14.19 18.87 -2.80
N ASP A 69 14.88 17.79 -3.15
CA ASP A 69 14.31 16.66 -3.86
C ASP A 69 13.43 15.82 -2.94
N VAL A 70 13.89 15.57 -1.71
CA VAL A 70 13.08 14.92 -0.68
C VAL A 70 11.82 15.73 -0.37
N LYS A 71 11.94 17.06 -0.17
CA LYS A 71 10.76 17.92 0.03
C LYS A 71 9.80 17.84 -1.16
N ARG A 72 10.31 17.90 -2.39
CA ARG A 72 9.49 17.84 -3.62
C ARG A 72 8.73 16.52 -3.73
N HIS A 73 9.35 15.41 -3.36
CA HIS A 73 8.67 14.12 -3.27
C HIS A 73 7.55 14.17 -2.22
N LEU A 74 7.85 14.65 -1.01
CA LEU A 74 6.85 14.80 0.04
C LEU A 74 5.69 15.73 -0.33
N ASP A 75 5.94 16.79 -1.12
CA ASP A 75 4.92 17.75 -1.58
C ASP A 75 3.81 17.09 -2.41
N ARG A 76 4.09 15.96 -3.09
CA ARG A 76 3.11 15.19 -3.88
C ARG A 76 2.08 14.45 -3.03
N PHE A 77 2.46 14.09 -1.81
CA PHE A 77 1.66 13.23 -0.92
C PHE A 77 1.13 13.98 0.29
N VAL A 78 1.95 14.84 0.89
CA VAL A 78 1.65 15.58 2.12
C VAL A 78 1.43 17.06 1.81
N ILE A 79 0.17 17.46 1.86
CA ILE A 79 -0.25 18.84 1.72
C ILE A 79 0.01 19.62 3.02
N ARG A 80 0.36 20.90 2.91
CA ARG A 80 0.83 21.75 4.03
C ARG A 80 2.11 21.22 4.66
N GLN A 81 2.36 21.51 5.93
CA GLN A 81 3.51 21.02 6.68
C GLN A 81 4.85 21.40 6.03
N ASP A 82 4.95 22.60 5.46
CA ASP A 82 6.10 22.99 4.65
C ASP A 82 7.42 23.04 5.44
N GLU A 83 7.40 23.63 6.64
CA GLU A 83 8.57 23.61 7.52
C GLU A 83 8.87 22.21 8.05
N ALA A 84 7.84 21.38 8.31
CA ALA A 84 8.04 20.00 8.73
C ALA A 84 8.74 19.16 7.64
N LYS A 85 8.26 19.27 6.39
CA LYS A 85 8.85 18.58 5.22
C LYS A 85 10.29 19.03 5.00
N LYS A 86 10.55 20.33 5.13
CA LYS A 86 11.91 20.89 5.00
C LYS A 86 12.84 20.38 6.10
N ALA A 87 12.41 20.42 7.36
CA ALA A 87 13.21 19.96 8.50
C ALA A 87 13.51 18.46 8.40
N LEU A 88 12.50 17.64 8.06
CA LEU A 88 12.69 16.21 7.83
C LEU A 88 13.62 15.92 6.65
N ALA A 89 13.44 16.63 5.53
CA ALA A 89 14.30 16.47 4.37
C ALA A 89 15.77 16.75 4.67
N ILE A 90 16.05 17.81 5.43
CA ILE A 90 17.42 18.11 5.89
C ILE A 90 17.93 16.99 6.80
N ALA A 91 17.18 16.63 7.83
CA ALA A 91 17.62 15.62 8.81
C ALA A 91 17.91 14.26 8.17
N VAL A 92 17.09 13.83 7.22
CA VAL A 92 17.25 12.57 6.50
C VAL A 92 18.46 12.61 5.56
N CYS A 93 18.60 13.68 4.77
CA CYS A 93 19.76 13.85 3.89
C CYS A 93 21.06 13.89 4.70
N ASP A 94 21.09 14.63 5.80
CA ASP A 94 22.26 14.73 6.67
C ASP A 94 22.60 13.36 7.29
N HIS A 95 21.58 12.63 7.77
CA HIS A 95 21.75 11.29 8.32
C HIS A 95 22.39 10.32 7.32
N TYR A 96 21.85 10.24 6.09
CA TYR A 96 22.31 9.27 5.10
C TYR A 96 23.64 9.67 4.42
N ASN A 97 23.87 10.96 4.18
CA ASN A 97 25.18 11.44 3.75
C ASN A 97 26.26 11.11 4.78
N HIS A 98 25.94 11.30 6.07
CA HIS A 98 26.85 10.96 7.13
C HIS A 98 27.08 9.44 7.22
N ALA A 99 26.03 8.63 7.18
CA ALA A 99 26.14 7.18 7.21
C ALA A 99 27.02 6.65 6.05
N LYS A 100 26.84 7.20 4.84
CA LYS A 100 27.68 6.92 3.67
C LYS A 100 29.14 7.31 3.89
N GLN A 101 29.40 8.50 4.44
CA GLN A 101 30.77 8.96 4.72
C GLN A 101 31.47 8.08 5.76
N MET A 102 30.77 7.69 6.82
CA MET A 102 31.32 6.81 7.87
C MET A 102 31.69 5.44 7.33
N ARG A 103 30.80 4.84 6.53
CA ARG A 103 31.07 3.56 5.88
C ARG A 103 32.32 3.63 5.00
N ALA A 104 32.45 4.67 4.18
CA ALA A 104 33.63 4.87 3.33
C ALA A 104 34.92 4.94 4.15
N LEU A 105 34.90 5.67 5.28
CA LEU A 105 36.04 5.76 6.18
C LEU A 105 36.36 4.43 6.88
N GLU A 106 35.36 3.64 7.25
CA GLU A 106 35.56 2.30 7.81
C GLU A 106 36.19 1.36 6.78
N GLU A 107 35.71 1.38 5.55
CA GLU A 107 36.27 0.58 4.44
C GLU A 107 37.73 0.94 4.17
N GLU A 108 38.07 2.24 4.16
CA GLU A 108 39.45 2.73 3.98
C GLU A 108 40.39 2.35 5.14
N ASN A 109 39.87 2.22 6.37
CA ASN A 109 40.64 1.96 7.58
C ASN A 109 40.52 0.51 8.11
N GLY A 110 40.17 -0.44 7.23
CA GLY A 110 40.16 -1.87 7.57
C GLY A 110 39.05 -2.26 8.55
N GLY A 111 37.88 -1.64 8.42
CA GLY A 111 36.67 -1.90 9.22
C GLY A 111 36.62 -1.15 10.55
N LYS A 112 37.40 -0.07 10.70
CA LYS A 112 37.41 0.76 11.92
C LYS A 112 37.33 2.23 11.58
N LEU A 113 36.63 3.00 12.41
CA LEU A 113 36.60 4.44 12.28
C LEU A 113 37.96 5.06 12.66
N PRO A 114 38.33 6.20 12.05
CA PRO A 114 39.50 6.97 12.46
C PRO A 114 39.45 7.38 13.95
N ASP A 115 40.59 7.31 14.63
CA ASP A 115 40.70 7.72 16.03
C ASP A 115 40.27 9.19 16.23
N GLY A 116 39.39 9.43 17.20
CA GLY A 116 38.90 10.77 17.57
C GLY A 116 37.68 11.27 16.78
N MET A 117 37.12 10.45 15.89
CA MET A 117 35.87 10.77 15.20
C MET A 117 34.67 10.34 16.04
N GLU A 118 34.05 11.29 16.74
CA GLU A 118 32.78 11.08 17.45
C GLU A 118 31.64 11.69 16.63
N TYR A 119 30.69 10.86 16.21
CA TYR A 119 29.46 11.32 15.60
C TYR A 119 28.27 11.00 16.49
N GLN A 120 27.45 12.01 16.73
CA GLN A 120 26.17 11.85 17.40
C GLN A 120 25.06 11.87 16.36
N LYS A 121 24.39 10.72 16.17
CA LYS A 121 23.25 10.63 15.26
C LYS A 121 22.13 11.58 15.67
N GLN A 122 21.58 12.28 14.69
CA GLN A 122 20.53 13.29 14.88
C GLN A 122 19.16 12.65 14.74
N ASN A 123 18.71 11.95 15.78
CA ASN A 123 17.36 11.41 15.77
C ASN A 123 16.32 12.53 15.81
N VAL A 124 15.13 12.23 15.28
CA VAL A 124 14.09 13.23 15.01
C VAL A 124 12.92 13.03 15.95
N MET A 125 12.37 14.13 16.46
CA MET A 125 11.07 14.13 17.14
C MET A 125 10.07 14.98 16.39
N ILE A 126 8.96 14.35 16.00
CA ILE A 126 7.83 14.99 15.34
C ILE A 126 6.73 15.31 16.37
N VAL A 127 6.44 16.59 16.53
CA VAL A 127 5.43 17.12 17.44
C VAL A 127 4.25 17.62 16.61
N GLY A 128 3.03 17.17 16.92
CA GLY A 128 1.84 17.77 16.33
C GLY A 128 0.58 16.94 16.52
N PRO A 129 -0.60 17.49 16.22
CA PRO A 129 -1.89 16.84 16.45
C PRO A 129 -2.05 15.48 15.74
N THR A 130 -3.07 14.73 16.13
CA THR A 130 -3.44 13.50 15.42
C THR A 130 -3.96 13.82 14.01
N GLY A 131 -3.71 12.92 13.06
CA GLY A 131 -4.26 13.04 11.70
C GLY A 131 -3.65 14.14 10.81
N VAL A 132 -2.54 14.77 11.20
CA VAL A 132 -1.84 15.81 10.39
C VAL A 132 -0.80 15.26 9.41
N GLY A 133 -0.64 13.93 9.33
CA GLY A 133 0.27 13.28 8.38
C GLY A 133 1.64 12.89 8.92
N LYS A 134 1.89 12.90 10.24
CA LYS A 134 3.17 12.51 10.86
C LYS A 134 3.70 11.16 10.37
N THR A 135 2.91 10.10 10.50
CA THR A 135 3.29 8.76 10.01
C THR A 135 3.45 8.73 8.49
N TYR A 136 2.61 9.48 7.77
CA TYR A 136 2.59 9.46 6.30
C TYR A 136 3.86 10.12 5.73
N LEU A 137 4.33 11.22 6.33
CA LEU A 137 5.62 11.84 6.04
C LEU A 137 6.76 10.84 6.13
N VAL A 138 6.87 10.15 7.27
CA VAL A 138 7.99 9.24 7.53
C VAL A 138 7.94 8.00 6.63
N LYS A 139 6.74 7.48 6.38
CA LYS A 139 6.55 6.36 5.46
C LYS A 139 7.05 6.70 4.05
N HIS A 140 6.65 7.86 3.50
CA HIS A 140 7.08 8.30 2.17
C HIS A 140 8.58 8.61 2.09
N ILE A 141 9.17 9.11 3.18
CA ILE A 141 10.63 9.23 3.28
C ILE A 141 11.28 7.86 3.17
N ALA A 142 10.83 6.87 3.93
CA ALA A 142 11.44 5.54 3.89
C ALA A 142 11.29 4.87 2.50
N GLU A 143 10.12 5.04 1.87
CA GLU A 143 9.87 4.57 0.50
C GLU A 143 10.79 5.27 -0.52
N LEU A 144 10.96 6.59 -0.42
CA LEU A 144 11.89 7.34 -1.27
C LEU A 144 13.35 6.92 -1.08
N MET A 145 13.75 6.66 0.17
CA MET A 145 15.11 6.24 0.51
C MET A 145 15.39 4.78 0.15
N GLY A 146 14.36 3.98 -0.12
CA GLY A 146 14.50 2.55 -0.42
C GLY A 146 14.96 1.72 0.78
N VAL A 147 14.68 2.15 2.01
CA VAL A 147 15.20 1.53 3.25
C VAL A 147 14.15 0.72 4.02
N PRO A 148 14.57 -0.30 4.79
CA PRO A 148 13.68 -0.99 5.72
C PRO A 148 13.03 -0.01 6.69
N PHE A 149 11.72 -0.17 6.88
CA PHE A 149 10.92 0.71 7.73
C PHE A 149 10.10 -0.09 8.74
N VAL A 150 10.27 0.22 10.02
CA VAL A 150 9.47 -0.32 11.12
C VAL A 150 8.67 0.80 11.76
N LYS A 151 7.37 0.57 11.92
CA LYS A 151 6.47 1.44 12.67
C LYS A 151 6.02 0.72 13.93
N ALA A 152 6.20 1.36 15.08
CA ALA A 152 5.70 0.88 16.35
C ALA A 152 4.95 1.97 17.12
N ASP A 153 4.21 1.53 18.14
CA ASP A 153 3.50 2.37 19.09
C ASP A 153 4.19 2.22 20.45
N ALA A 154 4.62 3.35 21.03
CA ALA A 154 5.35 3.38 22.28
C ALA A 154 4.61 2.70 23.44
N THR A 155 3.28 2.73 23.43
CA THR A 155 2.43 2.18 24.51
C THR A 155 2.46 0.67 24.60
N LYS A 156 2.96 -0.02 23.56
CA LYS A 156 3.06 -1.48 23.52
C LYS A 156 4.28 -2.04 24.25
N PHE A 157 5.27 -1.20 24.54
CA PHE A 157 6.51 -1.63 25.18
C PHE A 157 6.42 -1.60 26.70
N SER A 158 7.21 -2.47 27.33
CA SER A 158 7.38 -2.50 28.79
C SER A 158 8.85 -2.65 29.14
N GLU A 159 9.28 -2.13 30.29
CA GLU A 159 10.69 -2.22 30.73
C GLU A 159 11.21 -3.66 30.81
N THR A 160 10.36 -4.59 31.25
CA THR A 160 10.74 -6.00 31.45
C THR A 160 10.55 -6.87 30.22
N GLY A 161 9.84 -6.39 29.19
CA GLY A 161 9.43 -7.21 28.03
C GLY A 161 8.52 -8.40 28.37
N TYR A 162 8.04 -8.52 29.62
CA TYR A 162 7.29 -9.69 30.09
C TYR A 162 5.76 -9.54 29.99
N VAL A 163 5.27 -8.30 30.16
CA VAL A 163 3.83 -7.97 30.09
C VAL A 163 3.50 -7.10 28.85
N GLY A 164 4.52 -6.61 28.16
CA GLY A 164 4.44 -5.91 26.87
C GLY A 164 5.62 -6.29 25.98
N GLY A 165 5.70 -5.70 24.77
CA GLY A 165 6.78 -5.98 23.82
C GLY A 165 8.16 -5.55 24.32
N ASP A 166 9.20 -6.22 23.81
CA ASP A 166 10.60 -5.85 24.00
C ASP A 166 10.96 -4.77 22.95
N VAL A 167 11.73 -3.77 23.37
CA VAL A 167 12.13 -2.67 22.48
C VAL A 167 13.14 -3.16 21.44
N ASP A 168 13.94 -4.19 21.76
CA ASP A 168 14.88 -4.79 20.83
C ASP A 168 14.17 -5.46 19.64
N ASP A 169 12.90 -5.83 19.79
CA ASP A 169 12.09 -6.39 18.69
C ASP A 169 11.95 -5.41 17.52
N LEU A 170 12.03 -4.08 17.77
CA LEU A 170 12.06 -3.07 16.71
C LEU A 170 13.17 -3.32 15.70
N VAL A 171 14.36 -3.68 16.21
CA VAL A 171 15.54 -3.90 15.38
C VAL A 171 15.44 -5.26 14.67
N ARG A 172 14.90 -6.27 15.35
CA ARG A 172 14.66 -7.61 14.77
C ARG A 172 13.64 -7.54 13.63
N GLU A 173 12.56 -6.77 13.80
CA GLU A 173 11.56 -6.51 12.76
C GLU A 173 12.16 -5.77 11.56
N LEU A 174 13.15 -4.90 11.79
CA LEU A 174 13.83 -4.17 10.72
C LEU A 174 14.60 -5.12 9.80
N VAL A 175 15.29 -6.11 10.37
CA VAL A 175 15.96 -7.16 9.59
C VAL A 175 14.95 -8.04 8.86
N GLN A 176 13.80 -8.34 9.48
CA GLN A 176 12.73 -9.04 8.78
C GLN A 176 12.20 -8.24 7.59
N LYS A 177 12.09 -6.91 7.71
CA LYS A 177 11.70 -6.01 6.61
C LYS A 177 12.76 -5.88 5.52
N ALA A 178 14.00 -6.20 5.85
CA ALA A 178 15.12 -6.29 4.92
C ALA A 178 15.29 -7.71 4.34
N ASP A 179 14.30 -8.60 4.48
CA ASP A 179 14.35 -10.00 4.03
C ASP A 179 15.57 -10.80 4.57
N GLY A 180 16.05 -10.43 5.75
CA GLY A 180 17.21 -11.04 6.39
C GLY A 180 18.54 -10.34 6.11
N ASP A 181 18.57 -9.28 5.29
CA ASP A 181 19.75 -8.48 5.03
C ASP A 181 20.08 -7.57 6.24
N VAL A 182 21.08 -7.99 7.01
CA VAL A 182 21.55 -7.25 8.19
C VAL A 182 22.22 -5.94 7.81
N GLU A 183 22.99 -5.90 6.72
CA GLU A 183 23.66 -4.67 6.29
C GLU A 183 22.63 -3.63 5.88
N MET A 184 21.61 -4.01 5.11
CA MET A 184 20.54 -3.09 4.72
C MET A 184 19.72 -2.61 5.93
N ALA A 185 19.48 -3.49 6.91
CA ALA A 185 18.76 -3.14 8.13
C ALA A 185 19.52 -2.14 9.02
N GLU A 186 20.86 -2.15 9.03
CA GLU A 186 21.68 -1.17 9.78
C GLU A 186 21.41 0.28 9.33
N TYR A 187 20.87 0.50 8.13
CA TYR A 187 20.51 1.82 7.58
C TYR A 187 18.99 2.11 7.57
N GLY A 188 18.20 1.24 8.19
CA GLY A 188 16.74 1.38 8.22
C GLY A 188 16.24 2.55 9.09
N ILE A 189 14.92 2.77 9.02
CA ILE A 189 14.20 3.78 9.81
C ILE A 189 13.28 3.09 10.81
N ILE A 190 13.42 3.45 12.09
CA ILE A 190 12.50 3.05 13.16
C ILE A 190 11.65 4.26 13.53
N TYR A 191 10.34 4.17 13.26
CA TYR A 191 9.35 5.18 13.65
C TYR A 191 8.53 4.73 14.85
N ILE A 192 8.52 5.54 15.91
CA ILE A 192 7.80 5.26 17.16
C ILE A 192 6.73 6.33 17.37
N ASP A 193 5.47 5.94 17.28
CA ASP A 193 4.32 6.81 17.54
C ASP A 193 3.95 6.82 19.03
N GLU A 194 3.15 7.80 19.43
CA GLU A 194 2.62 7.98 20.79
C GLU A 194 3.69 8.06 21.91
N VAL A 195 4.90 8.54 21.63
CA VAL A 195 5.94 8.66 22.68
C VAL A 195 5.56 9.65 23.78
N ASP A 196 4.63 10.57 23.53
CA ASP A 196 4.07 11.48 24.54
C ASP A 196 3.38 10.72 25.70
N LYS A 197 2.98 9.46 25.49
CA LYS A 197 2.40 8.61 26.54
C LYS A 197 3.43 8.02 27.50
N LEU A 198 4.72 8.06 27.14
CA LEU A 198 5.80 7.61 28.02
C LEU A 198 6.18 8.65 29.08
N ALA A 199 5.76 9.91 28.89
CA ALA A 199 6.05 10.99 29.82
C ALA A 199 5.36 10.76 31.17
N SER A 200 6.10 10.97 32.26
CA SER A 200 5.57 10.84 33.61
C SER A 200 4.53 11.92 33.90
N LYS A 201 3.34 11.55 34.39
CA LYS A 201 2.30 12.55 34.73
C LYS A 201 2.74 13.41 35.93
N PRO A 202 2.65 14.75 35.86
CA PRO A 202 2.91 15.62 37.00
C PRO A 202 1.95 15.32 38.15
N GLY A 203 2.46 15.05 39.36
CA GLY A 203 1.66 14.87 40.57
C GLY A 203 1.28 13.44 40.96
N MET A 204 1.68 12.41 40.19
CA MET A 204 1.57 11.02 40.64
C MET A 204 2.74 10.69 41.58
N SER A 205 2.51 10.69 42.90
CA SER A 205 3.52 10.34 43.92
C SER A 205 3.88 8.84 44.00
N GLY A 206 3.82 8.11 42.88
CA GLY A 206 4.37 6.77 42.72
C GLY A 206 5.52 6.80 41.72
N ARG A 207 6.55 5.96 41.90
CA ARG A 207 7.52 5.72 40.82
C ARG A 207 6.75 5.15 39.63
N ASP A 208 6.59 5.94 38.58
CA ASP A 208 6.05 5.46 37.31
C ASP A 208 7.17 4.69 36.60
N VAL A 209 7.35 3.43 37.03
CA VAL A 209 8.49 2.60 36.61
C VAL A 209 8.36 2.23 35.13
N SER A 210 7.13 2.09 34.62
CA SER A 210 6.86 1.59 33.28
C SER A 210 7.28 2.57 32.17
N GLY A 211 6.84 3.84 32.23
CA GLY A 211 7.14 4.82 31.18
C GLY A 211 8.63 5.22 31.13
N ARG A 212 9.25 5.44 32.29
CA ARG A 212 10.68 5.78 32.40
C ARG A 212 11.59 4.61 32.01
N GLY A 213 11.22 3.40 32.40
CA GLY A 213 11.95 2.19 32.01
C GLY A 213 11.99 2.03 30.50
N VAL A 214 10.85 2.21 29.80
CA VAL A 214 10.80 2.18 28.34
C VAL A 214 11.65 3.28 27.70
N GLN A 215 11.61 4.52 28.21
CA GLN A 215 12.49 5.61 27.73
C GLN A 215 13.97 5.23 27.85
N THR A 216 14.37 4.59 28.95
CA THR A 216 15.75 4.17 29.20
C THR A 216 16.19 3.06 28.25
N THR A 217 15.32 2.10 27.95
CA THR A 217 15.62 1.04 26.98
C THR A 217 15.73 1.59 25.56
N LEU A 218 14.84 2.50 25.16
CA LEU A 218 14.91 3.20 23.88
C LEU A 218 16.20 4.03 23.74
N LEU A 219 16.63 4.67 24.83
CA LEU A 219 17.88 5.45 24.86
C LEU A 219 19.07 4.58 24.44
N LYS A 220 19.19 3.35 24.96
CA LYS A 220 20.28 2.43 24.60
C LYS A 220 20.35 2.21 23.08
N LEU A 221 19.22 1.92 22.45
CA LEU A 221 19.16 1.74 20.99
C LEU A 221 19.55 3.01 20.22
N MET A 222 19.27 4.19 20.77
CA MET A 222 19.64 5.49 20.19
C MET A 222 21.12 5.87 20.40
N GLU A 223 21.89 5.18 21.23
CA GLU A 223 23.29 5.55 21.55
C GLU A 223 24.35 4.84 20.70
N GLU A 224 23.95 3.78 19.98
CA GLU A 224 24.80 2.71 19.43
C GLU A 224 24.85 1.53 20.39
N THR A 225 24.25 0.42 19.97
CA THR A 225 24.22 -0.83 20.72
C THR A 225 24.27 -1.99 19.73
N GLU A 226 24.95 -3.07 20.12
CA GLU A 226 24.88 -4.35 19.43
C GLU A 226 23.66 -5.12 19.93
N VAL A 227 22.66 -5.30 19.08
CA VAL A 227 21.44 -6.03 19.41
C VAL A 227 21.54 -7.47 18.88
N PRO A 228 21.33 -8.50 19.71
CA PRO A 228 21.34 -9.87 19.23
C PRO A 228 20.14 -10.17 18.33
N MET A 229 20.41 -10.84 17.21
CA MET A 229 19.41 -11.19 16.20
C MET A 229 18.40 -12.26 16.65
N THR A 230 18.73 -13.00 17.70
CA THR A 230 17.83 -13.98 18.31
C THR A 230 17.40 -13.51 19.69
N ASN A 231 16.10 -13.63 19.96
CA ASN A 231 15.59 -13.39 21.30
C ASN A 231 16.12 -14.51 22.23
N PRO A 232 16.79 -14.18 23.35
CA PRO A 232 17.26 -15.17 24.32
C PRO A 232 16.15 -16.07 24.90
N MET A 233 14.88 -15.67 24.80
CA MET A 233 13.73 -16.44 25.27
C MET A 233 13.07 -17.32 24.19
N ASP A 234 13.45 -17.20 22.91
CA ASP A 234 12.90 -18.02 21.83
C ASP A 234 13.77 -19.27 21.57
N MET A 235 13.41 -20.37 22.23
CA MET A 235 14.11 -21.67 22.11
C MET A 235 14.08 -22.23 20.68
N ARG A 236 13.08 -21.87 19.86
CA ARG A 236 12.96 -22.34 18.47
C ARG A 236 13.91 -21.57 17.56
N ALA A 237 14.03 -20.26 17.76
CA ALA A 237 15.02 -19.44 17.06
C ALA A 237 16.46 -19.85 17.43
N GLN A 238 16.72 -20.14 18.70
CA GLN A 238 18.01 -20.67 19.15
C GLN A 238 18.35 -22.03 18.52
N MET A 239 17.38 -22.95 18.45
CA MET A 239 17.60 -24.26 17.83
C MET A 239 17.90 -24.12 16.32
N LYS A 240 17.21 -23.21 15.63
CA LYS A 240 17.44 -22.91 14.21
C LYS A 240 18.82 -22.30 13.97
N ALA A 241 19.23 -21.32 14.78
CA ALA A 241 20.56 -20.73 14.73
C ALA A 241 21.66 -21.78 14.99
N MET A 242 21.47 -22.65 15.99
CA MET A 242 22.42 -23.72 16.31
C MET A 242 22.54 -24.77 15.18
N MET A 243 21.45 -25.07 14.48
CA MET A 243 21.47 -26.00 13.34
C MET A 243 22.15 -25.40 12.10
N GLN A 244 21.99 -24.09 11.86
CA GLN A 244 22.64 -23.38 10.76
C GLN A 244 24.15 -23.23 10.99
N MET A 245 24.55 -22.93 12.22
CA MET A 245 25.96 -22.85 12.63
C MET A 245 26.71 -24.20 12.46
N ARG A 246 25.99 -25.33 12.49
CA ARG A 246 26.55 -26.68 12.25
C ARG A 246 26.67 -27.05 10.76
N SER A 247 25.96 -26.37 9.86
CA SER A 247 25.95 -26.70 8.42
C SER A 247 27.02 -25.98 7.59
N GLY A 248 27.91 -25.20 8.21
CA GLY A 248 29.02 -24.54 7.51
C GLY A 248 28.60 -23.44 6.52
N GLY A 249 27.35 -22.96 6.57
CA GLY A 249 26.92 -21.76 5.87
C GLY A 249 27.53 -20.53 6.54
N GLY A 250 28.10 -19.64 5.72
CA GLY A 250 28.97 -18.52 6.12
C GLY A 250 28.38 -17.52 7.12
N SER A 251 29.23 -16.56 7.51
CA SER A 251 29.04 -15.54 8.55
C SER A 251 27.67 -14.86 8.52
N ASN A 252 26.71 -15.40 9.28
CA ASN A 252 25.61 -14.57 9.78
C ASN A 252 26.20 -13.68 10.87
N LYS A 253 26.11 -12.36 10.70
CA LYS A 253 26.28 -11.44 11.83
C LYS A 253 25.20 -11.82 12.86
N ASP A 254 25.62 -12.34 14.01
CA ASP A 254 24.70 -12.73 15.09
C ASP A 254 24.11 -11.51 15.83
N THR A 255 24.65 -10.33 15.56
CA THR A 255 24.24 -9.04 16.11
C THR A 255 24.06 -8.01 14.99
N ILE A 256 23.30 -6.96 15.29
CA ILE A 256 23.10 -5.80 14.44
C ILE A 256 23.45 -4.54 15.23
N ASN A 257 24.22 -3.66 14.60
CA ASN A 257 24.63 -2.41 15.20
C ASN A 257 23.62 -1.29 14.91
N THR A 258 23.17 -0.56 15.94
CA THR A 258 22.17 0.52 15.79
C THR A 258 22.75 1.90 15.49
N ARG A 259 24.04 2.03 15.15
CA ARG A 259 24.71 3.31 14.87
C ARG A 259 24.06 4.07 13.71
N HIS A 260 23.70 3.38 12.63
CA HIS A 260 23.19 3.99 11.39
C HIS A 260 21.67 3.92 11.25
N ILE A 261 20.96 3.32 12.21
CA ILE A 261 19.51 3.28 12.23
C ILE A 261 18.98 4.65 12.64
N LEU A 262 18.13 5.25 11.79
CA LEU A 262 17.49 6.53 12.08
C LEU A 262 16.26 6.30 12.95
N PHE A 263 16.25 6.90 14.14
CA PHE A 263 15.06 6.90 14.99
C PHE A 263 14.25 8.18 14.77
N ILE A 264 12.96 7.99 14.47
CA ILE A 264 12.00 9.09 14.35
C ILE A 264 10.87 8.82 15.34
N VAL A 265 10.78 9.62 16.40
CA VAL A 265 9.71 9.50 17.38
C VAL A 265 8.65 10.55 17.14
N SER A 266 7.41 10.27 17.52
CA SER A 266 6.32 11.22 17.34
C SER A 266 5.26 11.14 18.42
N GLY A 267 4.56 12.24 18.63
CA GLY A 267 3.50 12.32 19.61
C GLY A 267 2.56 13.48 19.35
N ALA A 268 1.40 13.45 20.02
CA ALA A 268 0.45 14.56 19.99
C ALA A 268 0.87 15.70 20.94
N PHE A 269 1.54 15.35 22.04
CA PHE A 269 2.02 16.28 23.08
C PHE A 269 0.93 17.23 23.59
N SER A 270 -0.29 16.70 23.77
CA SER A 270 -1.43 17.48 24.28
C SER A 270 -1.07 18.08 25.64
N GLY A 271 -1.13 19.41 25.75
CA GLY A 271 -0.80 20.13 26.98
C GLY A 271 0.63 20.64 27.07
N LEU A 272 1.54 20.24 26.18
CA LEU A 272 2.87 20.84 26.07
C LEU A 272 2.79 22.33 25.73
N GLU A 273 1.78 22.72 24.95
CA GLU A 273 1.49 24.13 24.64
C GLU A 273 1.30 24.96 25.92
N LYS A 274 0.65 24.38 26.95
CA LYS A 274 0.43 25.06 28.23
C LYS A 274 1.73 25.22 29.02
N VAL A 275 2.62 24.24 28.96
CA VAL A 275 3.96 24.30 29.58
C VAL A 275 4.76 25.42 28.94
N VAL A 276 4.84 25.44 27.61
CA VAL A 276 5.54 26.49 26.85
C VAL A 276 4.95 27.87 27.14
N GLN A 277 3.62 28.00 27.12
CA GLN A 277 2.96 29.27 27.44
C GLN A 277 3.22 29.71 28.89
N GLY A 278 3.22 28.78 29.85
CA GLY A 278 3.56 29.08 31.25
C GLY A 278 4.97 29.63 31.38
N ARG A 279 5.93 29.02 30.69
CA ARG A 279 7.32 29.48 30.61
C ARG A 279 7.45 30.87 29.99
N LEU A 280 6.86 31.09 28.82
CA LEU A 280 6.92 32.37 28.11
C LEU A 280 6.29 33.51 28.93
N LYS A 281 5.15 33.24 29.59
CA LYS A 281 4.50 34.19 30.50
C LYS A 281 5.35 34.50 31.74
N SER A 282 5.99 33.49 32.32
CA SER A 282 6.82 33.65 33.52
C SER A 282 8.13 34.41 33.23
N GLY A 283 8.69 34.27 32.02
CA GLY A 283 9.86 35.02 31.58
C GLY A 283 9.62 36.52 31.33
N GLN A 284 8.36 36.93 31.17
CA GLN A 284 7.96 38.31 30.83
C GLN A 284 7.45 39.15 32.01
N MET A 285 7.54 38.67 33.27
CA MET A 285 7.25 39.47 34.49
C MET A 285 8.32 40.54 34.81
N GLY A 286 9.01 41.09 33.80
CA GLY A 286 9.92 42.23 33.89
C GLY A 286 9.27 43.50 33.34
N PHE A 287 9.50 44.64 33.99
CA PHE A 287 8.89 45.95 33.68
C PHE A 287 8.91 46.29 32.17
N GLY A 288 7.72 46.22 31.52
CA GLY A 288 7.49 46.80 30.19
C GLY A 288 7.33 45.82 29.01
N ALA A 289 7.19 44.50 29.23
CA ALA A 289 6.97 43.57 28.12
C ALA A 289 5.50 43.61 27.62
N GLU A 290 5.28 44.10 26.40
CA GLU A 290 4.03 43.90 25.66
C GLU A 290 3.88 42.41 25.34
N ILE A 291 2.71 41.84 25.66
CA ILE A 291 2.36 40.46 25.31
C ILE A 291 2.18 40.43 23.78
N SER A 292 3.01 39.70 23.06
CA SER A 292 2.75 39.45 21.65
C SER A 292 1.56 38.49 21.52
N GLU A 293 0.46 38.96 20.91
CA GLU A 293 -0.72 38.13 20.60
C GLU A 293 -0.36 36.86 19.80
N ALA A 294 0.77 36.87 19.08
CA ALA A 294 1.31 35.74 18.33
C ALA A 294 1.57 34.46 19.17
N VAL A 295 1.76 34.56 20.50
CA VAL A 295 1.99 33.39 21.38
C VAL A 295 0.69 32.58 21.61
N LEU A 296 -0.48 33.15 21.31
CA LEU A 296 -1.80 32.56 21.57
C LEU A 296 -2.35 31.72 20.40
N ASP A 297 -1.82 31.88 19.18
CA ASP A 297 -2.44 31.39 17.92
C ASP A 297 -1.88 30.04 17.39
N GLY A 298 -1.33 29.20 18.27
CA GLY A 298 -0.92 27.83 17.89
C GLY A 298 0.51 27.70 17.37
N GLU A 299 1.31 28.79 17.37
CA GLU A 299 2.75 28.73 17.11
C GLU A 299 3.58 28.33 18.35
N SER A 300 2.93 28.01 19.49
CA SER A 300 3.63 27.69 20.74
C SER A 300 4.60 26.51 20.61
N PHE A 301 4.36 25.58 19.68
CA PHE A 301 5.28 24.48 19.44
C PHE A 301 6.60 24.91 18.79
N ARG A 302 6.65 26.04 18.06
CA ARG A 302 7.89 26.55 17.41
C ARG A 302 8.93 27.01 18.42
N GLU A 303 8.47 27.49 19.56
CA GLU A 303 9.31 27.97 20.64
C GLU A 303 9.71 26.87 21.62
N VAL A 304 9.35 25.60 21.37
CA VAL A 304 9.55 24.52 22.35
C VAL A 304 11.03 24.27 22.63
N GLU A 305 11.39 24.20 23.90
CA GLU A 305 12.75 23.93 24.35
C GLU A 305 12.84 22.58 25.08
N THR A 306 14.06 22.05 25.23
CA THR A 306 14.32 20.81 25.99
C THR A 306 13.71 20.83 27.39
N ARG A 307 13.77 21.97 28.09
CA ARG A 307 13.18 22.12 29.44
C ARG A 307 11.66 21.94 29.44
N ASP A 308 10.98 22.29 28.35
CA ASP A 308 9.52 22.13 28.25
C ASP A 308 9.15 20.64 28.20
N PHE A 309 9.94 19.80 27.52
CA PHE A 309 9.74 18.34 27.52
C PHE A 309 10.06 17.69 28.87
N VAL A 310 11.08 18.19 29.56
CA VAL A 310 11.42 17.69 30.90
C VAL A 310 10.31 18.03 31.89
N GLU A 311 9.80 19.26 31.87
CA GLU A 311 8.64 19.67 32.67
C GLU A 311 7.37 18.89 32.29
N PHE A 312 7.20 18.56 31.01
CA PHE A 312 6.12 17.69 30.52
C PHE A 312 6.23 16.24 31.03
N GLY A 313 7.43 15.78 31.42
CA GLY A 313 7.64 14.49 32.09
C GLY A 313 8.60 13.51 31.39
N PHE A 314 9.37 13.96 30.40
CA PHE A 314 10.44 13.16 29.79
C PHE A 314 11.75 13.25 30.57
N GLU A 315 12.58 12.20 30.47
CA GLU A 315 13.95 12.24 30.97
C GLU A 315 14.81 13.14 30.07
N ALA A 316 15.66 13.98 30.68
CA ALA A 316 16.49 14.94 29.93
C ALA A 316 17.44 14.25 28.95
N GLU A 317 17.96 13.08 29.31
CA GLU A 317 18.84 12.25 28.47
C GLU A 317 18.11 11.76 27.20
N PHE A 318 16.87 11.30 27.35
CA PHE A 318 16.03 10.87 26.23
C PHE A 318 15.76 12.01 25.25
N VAL A 319 15.36 13.18 25.78
CA VAL A 319 15.11 14.38 24.97
C VAL A 319 16.39 14.87 24.30
N GLY A 320 17.55 14.73 24.96
CA GLY A 320 18.87 15.09 24.44
C GLY A 320 19.31 14.25 23.24
N ARG A 321 18.84 13.01 23.09
CA ARG A 321 19.10 12.17 21.90
C ARG A 321 18.22 12.49 20.70
N LEU A 322 17.29 13.45 20.83
CA LEU A 322 16.33 13.85 19.80
C LEU A 322 16.50 15.35 19.42
N PRO A 323 17.68 15.79 18.95
CA PRO A 323 17.95 17.22 18.77
C PRO A 323 17.11 17.87 17.66
N VAL A 324 16.68 17.09 16.66
CA VAL A 324 15.88 17.62 15.54
C VAL A 324 14.40 17.62 15.93
N ARG A 325 13.81 18.81 16.01
CA ARG A 325 12.38 19.01 16.31
C ARG A 325 11.64 19.39 15.04
N VAL A 326 10.65 18.59 14.69
CA VAL A 326 9.80 18.79 13.51
C VAL A 326 8.39 19.05 14.02
N ILE A 327 7.78 20.14 13.59
CA ILE A 327 6.46 20.55 14.08
C ILE A 327 5.45 20.43 12.94
N CYS A 328 4.40 19.64 13.16
CA CYS A 328 3.27 19.55 12.26
C CYS A 328 2.08 20.36 12.79
N GLU A 329 1.51 21.20 11.93
CA GLU A 329 0.43 22.14 12.21
C GLU A 329 -0.94 21.48 12.07
N LYS A 330 -1.96 22.07 12.70
CA LYS A 330 -3.36 21.67 12.53
C LYS A 330 -3.81 21.90 11.08
N LEU A 331 -4.70 21.03 10.61
CA LEU A 331 -5.31 21.13 9.29
C LEU A 331 -6.63 21.88 9.38
N THR A 332 -6.88 22.78 8.43
CA THR A 332 -8.14 23.51 8.27
C THR A 332 -9.01 22.89 7.19
N ALA A 333 -10.29 23.29 7.09
CA ALA A 333 -11.16 22.89 5.98
C ALA A 333 -10.55 23.22 4.61
N ALA A 334 -9.89 24.37 4.45
CA ALA A 334 -9.22 24.73 3.20
C ALA A 334 -8.07 23.77 2.86
N ASP A 335 -7.40 23.22 3.87
CA ASP A 335 -6.33 22.24 3.68
C ASP A 335 -6.89 20.87 3.31
N PHE A 336 -8.03 20.48 3.89
CA PHE A 336 -8.72 19.25 3.51
C PHE A 336 -9.18 19.26 2.06
N VAL A 337 -9.69 20.39 1.55
CA VAL A 337 -10.03 20.54 0.12
C VAL A 337 -8.81 20.25 -0.75
N LYS A 338 -7.65 20.82 -0.41
CA LYS A 338 -6.40 20.55 -1.12
C LYS A 338 -5.93 19.10 -0.99
N ILE A 339 -6.08 18.48 0.18
CA ILE A 339 -5.77 17.05 0.38
C ILE A 339 -6.64 16.18 -0.54
N LEU A 340 -7.93 16.50 -0.67
CA LEU A 340 -8.86 15.74 -1.50
C LEU A 340 -8.59 15.93 -3.00
N ASN A 341 -8.16 17.10 -3.44
CA ASN A 341 -7.92 17.40 -4.86
C ASN A 341 -6.49 17.09 -5.33
N ASP A 342 -5.50 17.55 -4.58
CA ASP A 342 -4.12 17.70 -5.07
C ASP A 342 -3.21 16.54 -4.63
N SER A 343 -3.55 15.84 -3.54
CA SER A 343 -2.72 14.73 -3.04
C SER A 343 -2.80 13.53 -3.98
N GLU A 344 -1.65 12.96 -4.35
CA GLU A 344 -1.61 11.73 -5.13
C GLU A 344 -2.27 10.54 -4.41
N GLY A 345 -2.23 10.57 -3.07
CA GLY A 345 -2.88 9.61 -2.18
C GLY A 345 -4.31 9.99 -1.79
N SER A 346 -5.00 10.84 -2.56
CA SER A 346 -6.36 11.28 -2.23
C SER A 346 -7.32 10.11 -2.06
N ILE A 347 -8.11 10.18 -0.98
CA ILE A 347 -9.18 9.22 -0.66
C ILE A 347 -10.33 9.27 -1.67
N LEU A 348 -10.53 10.38 -2.39
CA LEU A 348 -11.58 10.47 -3.42
C LEU A 348 -11.37 9.43 -4.53
N ARG A 349 -10.13 9.31 -5.01
CA ARG A 349 -9.74 8.32 -6.02
C ARG A 349 -9.98 6.88 -5.57
N GLN A 350 -9.99 6.63 -4.27
CA GLN A 350 -10.34 5.31 -3.74
C GLN A 350 -11.84 5.07 -3.88
N TYR A 351 -12.69 6.02 -3.48
CA TYR A 351 -14.14 5.91 -3.60
C TYR A 351 -14.60 5.84 -5.06
N GLU A 352 -13.98 6.61 -5.97
CA GLU A 352 -14.25 6.55 -7.41
C GLU A 352 -14.00 5.13 -7.95
N ARG A 353 -12.83 4.54 -7.65
CA ARG A 353 -12.49 3.18 -8.05
C ARG A 353 -13.40 2.11 -7.44
N GLU A 354 -13.88 2.32 -6.22
CA GLU A 354 -14.82 1.42 -5.55
C GLU A 354 -16.19 1.42 -6.26
N PHE A 355 -16.69 2.56 -6.72
CA PHE A 355 -17.90 2.62 -7.56
C PHE A 355 -17.67 2.09 -8.97
N GLU A 356 -16.51 2.39 -9.57
CA GLU A 356 -16.11 1.92 -10.89
C GLU A 356 -16.07 0.38 -10.96
N ALA A 357 -15.65 -0.28 -9.88
CA ALA A 357 -15.69 -1.74 -9.75
C ALA A 357 -17.10 -2.35 -9.91
N TYR A 358 -18.16 -1.54 -9.70
CA TYR A 358 -19.55 -1.89 -9.95
C TYR A 358 -20.12 -1.31 -11.25
N GLY A 359 -19.28 -0.73 -12.10
CA GLY A 359 -19.67 -0.10 -13.36
C GLY A 359 -20.33 1.27 -13.21
N ILE A 360 -20.06 1.98 -12.11
CA ILE A 360 -20.61 3.31 -11.82
C ILE A 360 -19.47 4.33 -11.86
N ASP A 361 -19.55 5.28 -12.80
CA ASP A 361 -18.64 6.43 -12.89
C ASP A 361 -19.03 7.49 -11.85
N ALA A 362 -18.35 7.50 -10.71
CA ALA A 362 -18.60 8.46 -9.63
C ALA A 362 -17.75 9.71 -9.81
N LYS A 363 -18.36 10.90 -9.73
CA LYS A 363 -17.69 12.19 -9.91
C LYS A 363 -17.98 13.13 -8.76
N PHE A 364 -16.94 13.52 -8.03
CA PHE A 364 -17.05 14.52 -6.96
C PHE A 364 -17.03 15.94 -7.53
N GLN A 365 -18.06 16.72 -7.22
CA GLN A 365 -18.13 18.14 -7.57
C GLN A 365 -17.43 19.00 -6.51
N PRO A 366 -16.89 20.19 -6.88
CA PRO A 366 -16.16 21.04 -5.94
C PRO A 366 -16.93 21.41 -4.68
N ASP A 367 -18.24 21.63 -4.78
CA ASP A 367 -19.12 21.99 -3.67
C ASP A 367 -19.32 20.85 -2.66
N ALA A 368 -19.36 19.59 -3.14
CA ALA A 368 -19.35 18.40 -2.29
C ALA A 368 -18.01 18.26 -1.55
N ILE A 369 -16.90 18.50 -2.24
CA ILE A 369 -15.55 18.42 -1.66
C ILE A 369 -15.40 19.45 -0.52
N GLU A 370 -15.86 20.68 -0.74
CA GLU A 370 -15.92 21.71 0.29
C GLU A 370 -16.78 21.30 1.50
N MET A 371 -17.96 20.72 1.24
CA MET A 371 -18.84 20.24 2.30
C MET A 371 -18.20 19.11 3.11
N ILE A 372 -17.57 18.13 2.45
CA ILE A 372 -16.85 17.04 3.09
C ILE A 372 -15.71 17.58 3.96
N ALA A 373 -14.95 18.55 3.45
CA ALA A 373 -13.88 19.21 4.19
C ALA A 373 -14.38 19.94 5.44
N GLN A 374 -15.48 20.69 5.35
CA GLN A 374 -16.11 21.36 6.50
C GLN A 374 -16.65 20.38 7.54
N LEU A 375 -17.20 19.25 7.10
CA LEU A 375 -17.64 18.19 8.00
C LEU A 375 -16.45 17.53 8.71
N ALA A 376 -15.35 17.29 7.99
CA ALA A 376 -14.16 16.66 8.54
C ALA A 376 -13.44 17.54 9.57
N GLU A 377 -13.42 18.87 9.36
CA GLU A 377 -12.87 19.82 10.35
C GLU A 377 -13.61 19.76 11.69
N LYS A 378 -14.93 19.59 11.66
CA LYS A 378 -15.76 19.46 12.89
C LYS A 378 -15.52 18.18 13.67
N GLU A 379 -14.95 17.15 13.07
CA GLU A 379 -14.64 15.87 13.74
C GLU A 379 -13.35 15.94 14.58
N GLU A 380 -12.55 17.02 14.48
CA GLU A 380 -11.32 17.27 15.29
C GLU A 380 -10.28 16.13 15.33
N THR A 381 -10.32 15.19 14.36
CA THR A 381 -9.39 14.05 14.26
C THR A 381 -8.37 14.17 13.12
N GLY A 382 -8.26 15.36 12.52
CA GLY A 382 -7.39 15.66 11.38
C GLY A 382 -7.86 14.98 10.09
N ALA A 383 -6.95 14.69 9.15
CA ALA A 383 -7.29 14.11 7.85
C ALA A 383 -7.91 12.70 7.94
N ARG A 384 -7.77 12.01 9.09
CA ARG A 384 -8.46 10.73 9.34
C ARG A 384 -9.98 10.88 9.31
N ALA A 385 -10.51 12.06 9.66
CA ALA A 385 -11.93 12.37 9.60
C ALA A 385 -12.52 12.25 8.20
N LEU A 386 -11.73 12.50 7.15
CA LEU A 386 -12.20 12.46 5.75
C LEU A 386 -12.81 11.09 5.40
N MET A 387 -12.17 10.02 5.85
CA MET A 387 -12.67 8.66 5.63
C MET A 387 -13.98 8.42 6.41
N THR A 388 -14.06 8.87 7.66
CA THR A 388 -15.27 8.76 8.48
C THR A 388 -16.43 9.52 7.86
N VAL A 389 -16.18 10.74 7.35
CA VAL A 389 -17.19 11.55 6.68
C VAL A 389 -17.64 10.90 5.38
N LEU A 390 -16.72 10.51 4.49
CA LEU A 390 -17.05 9.87 3.23
C LEU A 390 -17.85 8.58 3.44
N GLU A 391 -17.43 7.73 4.39
CA GLU A 391 -18.13 6.50 4.71
C GLU A 391 -19.55 6.77 5.20
N LYS A 392 -19.72 7.73 6.11
CA LYS A 392 -21.04 8.14 6.58
C LYS A 392 -21.93 8.67 5.45
N GLN A 393 -21.36 9.41 4.51
CA GLN A 393 -22.12 10.04 3.42
C GLN A 393 -22.49 9.07 2.30
N LEU A 394 -21.59 8.14 1.94
CA LEU A 394 -21.70 7.33 0.72
C LEU A 394 -22.05 5.86 0.97
N ARG A 395 -22.07 5.39 2.22
CA ARG A 395 -22.33 3.98 2.55
C ARG A 395 -23.63 3.43 1.95
N ASP A 396 -24.72 4.17 2.05
CA ASP A 396 -26.03 3.69 1.57
C ASP A 396 -26.03 3.62 0.03
N PHE A 397 -25.39 4.57 -0.65
CA PHE A 397 -25.20 4.52 -2.12
C PHE A 397 -24.33 3.34 -2.54
N LYS A 398 -23.27 3.04 -1.80
CA LYS A 398 -22.44 1.84 -2.01
C LYS A 398 -23.22 0.53 -1.81
N PHE A 399 -24.27 0.54 -0.99
CA PHE A 399 -25.10 -0.62 -0.75
C PHE A 399 -26.19 -0.78 -1.81
N ASP A 400 -26.89 0.30 -2.16
CA ASP A 400 -28.10 0.25 -2.98
C ASP A 400 -27.85 0.41 -4.49
N LEU A 401 -26.78 1.10 -4.92
CA LEU A 401 -26.52 1.34 -6.35
C LEU A 401 -25.95 0.14 -7.11
N PRO A 402 -25.06 -0.69 -6.55
CA PRO A 402 -24.54 -1.86 -7.27
C PRO A 402 -25.66 -2.78 -7.77
N GLY A 403 -25.56 -3.20 -9.04
CA GLY A 403 -26.58 -4.05 -9.68
C GLY A 403 -27.79 -3.31 -10.24
N THR A 404 -27.85 -1.98 -10.11
CA THR A 404 -28.88 -1.14 -10.73
C THR A 404 -28.48 -0.70 -12.15
N SER A 405 -29.41 -0.04 -12.86
CA SER A 405 -29.13 0.55 -14.18
C SER A 405 -28.26 1.82 -14.12
N VAL A 406 -28.00 2.37 -12.94
CA VAL A 406 -27.19 3.58 -12.76
C VAL A 406 -25.75 3.33 -13.27
N SER A 407 -25.25 4.23 -14.13
CA SER A 407 -23.89 4.17 -14.69
C SER A 407 -23.03 5.37 -14.30
N GLU A 408 -23.63 6.43 -13.76
CA GLU A 408 -22.94 7.65 -13.36
C GLU A 408 -23.54 8.16 -12.03
N LEU A 409 -22.67 8.57 -11.10
CA LEU A 409 -23.05 9.13 -9.81
C LEU A 409 -22.36 10.49 -9.63
N ILE A 410 -23.12 11.57 -9.79
CA ILE A 410 -22.62 12.92 -9.52
C ILE A 410 -22.78 13.20 -8.01
N ILE A 411 -21.66 13.37 -7.32
CA ILE A 411 -21.60 13.65 -5.88
C ILE A 411 -21.42 15.16 -5.72
N ASP A 412 -22.53 15.86 -5.56
CA ASP A 412 -22.62 17.31 -5.31
C ASP A 412 -23.16 17.60 -3.89
N ARG A 413 -23.28 18.88 -3.53
CA ARG A 413 -23.83 19.27 -2.22
C ARG A 413 -25.25 18.77 -2.01
N ASP A 414 -26.10 18.81 -3.04
CA ASP A 414 -27.50 18.38 -2.96
C ASP A 414 -27.60 16.90 -2.61
N LEU A 415 -26.77 16.05 -3.23
CA LEU A 415 -26.71 14.62 -2.92
C LEU A 415 -26.32 14.37 -1.46
N LEU A 416 -25.34 15.10 -0.94
CA LEU A 416 -24.86 14.95 0.43
C LEU A 416 -25.87 15.45 1.47
N GLU A 417 -26.62 16.51 1.17
CA GLU A 417 -27.67 17.06 2.05
C GLU A 417 -28.97 16.24 2.00
N ASN A 418 -29.35 15.72 0.84
CA ASN A 418 -30.64 15.06 0.58
C ASN A 418 -30.51 13.55 0.25
N ARG A 419 -29.60 12.85 0.93
CA ARG A 419 -29.23 11.46 0.65
C ARG A 419 -30.41 10.49 0.51
N GLU A 420 -31.33 10.48 1.48
CA GLU A 420 -32.48 9.57 1.46
C GLU A 420 -33.41 9.81 0.27
N ALA A 421 -33.57 11.07 -0.15
CA ALA A 421 -34.40 11.42 -1.29
C ALA A 421 -33.75 10.97 -2.60
N LYS A 422 -32.43 11.20 -2.75
CA LYS A 422 -31.67 10.77 -3.92
C LYS A 422 -31.60 9.25 -4.05
N LEU A 423 -31.42 8.53 -2.95
CA LEU A 423 -31.44 7.06 -2.97
C LEU A 423 -32.77 6.51 -3.48
N LYS A 424 -33.90 7.10 -3.07
CA LYS A 424 -35.22 6.73 -3.60
C LYS A 424 -35.34 7.02 -5.09
N GLU A 425 -34.83 8.17 -5.54
CA GLU A 425 -34.78 8.53 -6.95
C GLU A 425 -33.98 7.51 -7.77
N PHE A 426 -32.79 7.11 -7.30
CA PHE A 426 -31.99 6.08 -7.95
C PHE A 426 -32.66 4.69 -7.94
N ALA A 427 -33.35 4.32 -6.87
CA ALA A 427 -34.11 3.09 -6.80
C ALA A 427 -35.32 3.07 -7.75
N GLU A 428 -35.91 4.23 -8.05
CA GLU A 428 -36.97 4.37 -9.06
C GLU A 428 -36.41 4.37 -10.49
N LEU A 429 -35.27 5.03 -10.72
CA LEU A 429 -34.54 5.02 -11.99
C LEU A 429 -34.03 3.62 -12.35
N GLY A 430 -33.56 2.85 -11.35
CA GLY A 430 -33.12 1.46 -11.48
C GLY A 430 -34.19 0.50 -12.03
N LYS A 431 -35.47 0.87 -11.94
CA LYS A 431 -36.61 0.09 -12.46
C LYS A 431 -36.97 0.42 -13.91
N ARG A 432 -36.40 1.49 -14.48
CA ARG A 432 -36.58 1.81 -15.90
C ARG A 432 -35.46 1.10 -16.66
N VAL A 433 -35.80 0.04 -17.36
CA VAL A 433 -34.93 -0.64 -18.32
C VAL A 433 -34.41 0.41 -19.32
N ASP A 434 -33.14 0.80 -19.20
CA ASP A 434 -32.48 1.63 -20.19
C ASP A 434 -32.11 0.76 -21.38
N VAL A 435 -33.00 0.73 -22.37
CA VAL A 435 -32.88 -0.06 -23.60
C VAL A 435 -31.54 0.20 -24.31
N LYS A 436 -30.96 1.41 -24.21
CA LYS A 436 -29.64 1.70 -24.80
C LYS A 436 -28.50 1.03 -24.04
N LYS A 437 -28.50 1.10 -22.70
CA LYS A 437 -27.49 0.43 -21.86
C LYS A 437 -27.56 -1.08 -22.05
N THR A 438 -28.77 -1.64 -22.02
CA THR A 438 -29.02 -3.07 -22.31
C THR A 438 -28.43 -3.47 -23.66
N ARG A 439 -28.68 -2.68 -24.72
CA ARG A 439 -28.14 -2.97 -26.06
C ARG A 439 -26.61 -2.95 -26.06
N SER A 440 -25.98 -1.96 -25.44
CA SER A 440 -24.51 -1.87 -25.38
C SER A 440 -23.87 -3.04 -24.62
N GLU A 441 -24.47 -3.49 -23.51
CA GLU A 441 -23.98 -4.64 -22.74
C GLU A 441 -24.12 -5.95 -23.52
N VAL A 442 -25.20 -6.09 -24.30
CA VAL A 442 -25.38 -7.23 -25.21
C VAL A 442 -24.32 -7.21 -26.32
N GLU A 443 -24.07 -6.06 -26.94
CA GLU A 443 -23.06 -5.92 -28.00
C GLU A 443 -21.65 -6.25 -27.51
N ILE A 444 -21.30 -5.87 -26.26
CA ILE A 444 -20.04 -6.27 -25.63
C ILE A 444 -19.95 -7.79 -25.53
N TRP A 445 -21.02 -8.46 -25.05
CA TRP A 445 -21.06 -9.91 -24.95
C TRP A 445 -20.97 -10.60 -26.32
N GLU A 446 -21.70 -10.12 -27.33
CA GLU A 446 -21.67 -10.66 -28.70
C GLU A 446 -20.26 -10.62 -29.28
N LYS A 447 -19.55 -9.50 -29.07
CA LYS A 447 -18.16 -9.33 -29.49
C LYS A 447 -17.21 -10.27 -28.75
N GLU A 448 -17.29 -10.34 -27.41
CA GLU A 448 -16.49 -11.26 -26.59
C GLU A 448 -16.70 -12.73 -27.00
N PHE A 449 -17.94 -13.12 -27.25
CA PHE A 449 -18.28 -14.47 -27.68
C PHE A 449 -17.69 -14.77 -29.06
N SER A 450 -17.80 -13.81 -29.98
CA SER A 450 -17.32 -14.00 -31.36
C SER A 450 -15.79 -14.10 -31.45
N GLU A 451 -15.08 -13.22 -30.77
CA GLU A 451 -13.61 -13.24 -30.72
C GLU A 451 -13.08 -14.54 -30.10
N LYS A 452 -13.75 -15.04 -29.05
CA LYS A 452 -13.30 -16.23 -28.33
C LYS A 452 -13.61 -17.55 -29.04
N HIS A 453 -14.66 -17.57 -29.86
CA HIS A 453 -15.20 -18.83 -30.39
C HIS A 453 -15.22 -18.93 -31.92
N GLU A 454 -14.80 -17.88 -32.63
CA GLU A 454 -14.72 -17.81 -34.11
C GLU A 454 -16.08 -17.97 -34.82
N VAL A 455 -17.18 -17.72 -34.10
CA VAL A 455 -18.56 -17.79 -34.60
C VAL A 455 -19.33 -16.54 -34.16
N SER A 456 -20.22 -16.02 -35.00
CA SER A 456 -21.01 -14.82 -34.68
C SER A 456 -22.34 -15.23 -34.06
N VAL A 457 -22.61 -14.75 -32.85
CA VAL A 457 -23.91 -14.90 -32.19
C VAL A 457 -24.51 -13.52 -31.99
N LYS A 458 -25.75 -13.33 -32.42
CA LYS A 458 -26.51 -12.09 -32.23
C LYS A 458 -27.81 -12.36 -31.50
N LEU A 459 -28.21 -11.44 -30.65
CA LEU A 459 -29.51 -11.48 -29.99
C LEU A 459 -30.48 -10.55 -30.71
N ASP A 460 -31.68 -11.07 -30.97
CA ASP A 460 -32.76 -10.24 -31.50
C ASP A 460 -33.27 -9.25 -30.44
N ASP A 461 -34.00 -8.22 -30.88
CA ASP A 461 -34.48 -7.16 -29.99
C ASP A 461 -35.43 -7.68 -28.89
N GLN A 462 -36.17 -8.76 -29.15
CA GLN A 462 -37.06 -9.35 -28.15
C GLN A 462 -36.28 -10.14 -27.10
N ALA A 463 -35.20 -10.82 -27.49
CA ALA A 463 -34.28 -11.51 -26.60
C ALA A 463 -33.52 -10.53 -25.70
N VAL A 464 -33.10 -9.39 -26.26
CA VAL A 464 -32.48 -8.28 -25.52
C VAL A 464 -33.42 -7.75 -24.44
N LEU A 465 -34.71 -7.53 -24.78
CA LEU A 465 -35.72 -7.10 -23.81
C LEU A 465 -35.96 -8.14 -22.71
N ALA A 466 -36.09 -9.42 -23.07
CA ALA A 466 -36.26 -10.51 -22.11
C ALA A 466 -35.07 -10.64 -21.15
N LEU A 467 -33.85 -10.43 -21.64
CA LEU A 467 -32.65 -10.38 -20.80
C LEU A 467 -32.65 -9.15 -19.88
N ALA A 468 -33.13 -8.01 -20.36
CA ALA A 468 -33.21 -6.79 -19.57
C ALA A 468 -34.19 -6.92 -18.38
N GLU A 469 -35.37 -7.48 -18.62
CA GLU A 469 -36.35 -7.76 -17.57
C GLU A 469 -35.75 -8.70 -16.51
N ARG A 470 -35.07 -9.75 -16.97
CA ARG A 470 -34.48 -10.75 -16.07
C ARG A 470 -33.28 -10.23 -15.29
N ALA A 471 -32.45 -9.41 -15.92
CA ALA A 471 -31.36 -8.69 -15.28
C ALA A 471 -31.88 -7.79 -14.15
N THR A 472 -33.01 -7.13 -14.40
CA THR A 472 -33.71 -6.30 -13.40
C THR A 472 -34.25 -7.15 -12.24
N GLU A 473 -34.90 -8.28 -12.53
CA GLU A 473 -35.41 -9.20 -11.49
C GLU A 473 -34.30 -9.79 -10.60
N GLN A 474 -33.12 -10.02 -11.17
CA GLN A 474 -31.98 -10.60 -10.48
C GLN A 474 -31.07 -9.57 -9.81
N GLY A 475 -31.25 -8.28 -10.08
CA GLY A 475 -30.35 -7.21 -9.62
C GLY A 475 -28.93 -7.33 -10.17
N ARG A 476 -28.80 -7.72 -11.45
CA ARG A 476 -27.51 -7.94 -12.13
C ARG A 476 -27.47 -7.19 -13.45
N SER A 477 -26.26 -6.89 -13.94
CA SER A 477 -26.09 -6.34 -15.30
C SER A 477 -26.52 -7.36 -16.35
N VAL A 478 -26.99 -6.89 -17.51
CA VAL A 478 -27.36 -7.73 -18.66
C VAL A 478 -26.17 -8.54 -19.16
N LEU A 479 -24.96 -7.96 -19.14
CA LEU A 479 -23.72 -8.64 -19.49
C LEU A 479 -23.47 -9.89 -18.62
N GLN A 480 -23.63 -9.77 -17.29
CA GLN A 480 -23.48 -10.90 -16.36
C GLN A 480 -24.52 -11.99 -16.62
N VAL A 481 -25.77 -11.61 -16.88
CA VAL A 481 -26.83 -12.58 -17.20
C VAL A 481 -26.50 -13.32 -18.50
N CYS A 482 -26.02 -12.63 -19.54
CA CYS A 482 -25.60 -13.27 -20.79
C CYS A 482 -24.47 -14.28 -20.58
N ARG A 483 -23.42 -13.90 -19.83
CA ARG A 483 -22.27 -14.77 -19.55
C ARG A 483 -22.65 -16.05 -18.83
N GLU A 484 -23.59 -15.97 -17.87
CA GLU A 484 -24.07 -17.14 -17.17
C GLU A 484 -24.96 -18.01 -18.04
N ARG A 485 -25.92 -17.38 -18.73
CA ARG A 485 -26.98 -18.10 -19.45
C ARG A 485 -26.47 -18.82 -20.69
N PHE A 486 -25.46 -18.25 -21.35
CA PHE A 486 -24.90 -18.77 -22.60
C PHE A 486 -23.49 -19.37 -22.42
N LYS A 487 -23.11 -19.69 -21.18
CA LYS A 487 -21.78 -20.23 -20.84
C LYS A 487 -21.36 -21.43 -21.70
N ASP A 488 -22.32 -22.32 -21.97
CA ASP A 488 -22.07 -23.60 -22.65
C ASP A 488 -22.48 -23.59 -24.14
N TYR A 489 -22.96 -22.46 -24.65
CA TYR A 489 -23.45 -22.33 -26.03
C TYR A 489 -22.36 -22.59 -27.08
N GLN A 490 -21.11 -22.29 -26.74
CA GLN A 490 -19.95 -22.57 -27.59
C GLN A 490 -19.90 -24.03 -28.07
N PHE A 491 -20.31 -24.99 -27.24
CA PHE A 491 -20.19 -26.42 -27.57
C PHE A 491 -21.25 -26.83 -28.60
N GLY A 492 -22.50 -26.41 -28.40
CA GLY A 492 -23.58 -26.72 -29.33
C GLY A 492 -23.44 -25.97 -30.65
N ILE A 493 -23.02 -24.70 -30.62
CA ILE A 493 -22.85 -23.89 -31.82
C ILE A 493 -21.72 -24.43 -32.72
N LYS A 494 -20.57 -24.82 -32.14
CA LYS A 494 -19.48 -25.45 -32.92
C LYS A 494 -19.91 -26.78 -33.55
N LEU A 495 -20.79 -27.53 -32.90
CA LEU A 495 -21.33 -28.78 -33.47
C LEU A 495 -22.23 -28.47 -34.67
N ILE A 496 -23.07 -27.44 -34.58
CA ILE A 496 -23.92 -27.00 -35.70
C ILE A 496 -23.07 -26.45 -36.85
N GLU A 497 -22.04 -25.64 -36.57
CA GLU A 497 -21.10 -25.16 -37.58
C GLU A 497 -20.45 -26.35 -38.31
N LYS A 498 -19.98 -27.35 -37.59
CA LYS A 498 -19.35 -28.54 -38.18
C LYS A 498 -20.30 -29.33 -39.09
N ASN A 499 -21.58 -29.41 -38.72
CA ASN A 499 -22.58 -30.17 -39.48
C ASN A 499 -23.16 -29.38 -40.67
N THR A 500 -23.20 -28.04 -40.60
CA THR A 500 -23.97 -27.22 -41.57
C THR A 500 -23.15 -26.14 -42.28
N GLY A 501 -21.93 -25.86 -41.81
CA GLY A 501 -21.11 -24.73 -42.27
C GLY A 501 -21.64 -23.34 -41.84
N GLN A 502 -22.70 -23.28 -41.02
CA GLN A 502 -23.28 -22.03 -40.54
C GLN A 502 -22.39 -21.38 -39.49
N ARG A 503 -22.07 -20.09 -39.67
CA ARG A 503 -21.19 -19.30 -38.78
C ARG A 503 -21.88 -18.14 -38.08
N GLU A 504 -23.10 -17.81 -38.48
CA GLU A 504 -23.90 -16.74 -37.89
C GLU A 504 -25.17 -17.33 -37.26
N PHE A 505 -25.43 -17.00 -36.00
CA PHE A 505 -26.53 -17.52 -35.20
C PHE A 505 -27.31 -16.36 -34.59
N VAL A 506 -28.64 -16.46 -34.62
CA VAL A 506 -29.53 -15.47 -33.99
C VAL A 506 -30.27 -16.14 -32.86
N LEU A 507 -30.16 -15.60 -31.65
CA LEU A 507 -30.85 -16.07 -30.46
C LEU A 507 -32.14 -15.27 -30.25
N THR A 508 -33.22 -16.00 -30.05
CA THR A 508 -34.58 -15.47 -29.84
C THR A 508 -34.94 -15.47 -28.36
N PRO A 509 -36.11 -14.92 -27.95
CA PRO A 509 -36.56 -14.96 -26.55
C PRO A 509 -36.61 -16.37 -25.95
N ASP A 510 -36.88 -17.40 -26.77
CA ASP A 510 -36.90 -18.80 -26.33
C ASP A 510 -35.51 -19.25 -25.85
N ALA A 511 -34.44 -18.78 -26.50
CA ALA A 511 -33.06 -19.04 -26.08
C ALA A 511 -32.73 -18.39 -24.73
N VAL A 512 -33.37 -17.26 -24.40
CA VAL A 512 -33.23 -16.61 -23.08
C VAL A 512 -34.02 -17.40 -22.03
N ALA A 513 -35.25 -17.78 -22.35
CA ALA A 513 -36.15 -18.51 -21.45
C ALA A 513 -35.55 -19.86 -21.04
N ASP A 514 -35.25 -20.73 -22.01
CA ASP A 514 -34.73 -22.09 -21.83
C ASP A 514 -33.55 -22.35 -22.79
N PRO A 515 -32.32 -22.01 -22.35
CA PRO A 515 -31.16 -22.01 -23.24
C PRO A 515 -30.77 -23.42 -23.70
N ASP A 516 -30.81 -24.38 -22.77
CA ASP A 516 -30.39 -25.76 -23.02
C ASP A 516 -31.33 -26.47 -24.00
N LYS A 517 -32.64 -26.23 -23.85
CA LYS A 517 -33.65 -26.76 -24.75
C LYS A 517 -33.52 -26.16 -26.14
N PHE A 518 -33.39 -24.84 -26.24
CA PHE A 518 -33.25 -24.14 -27.52
C PHE A 518 -32.00 -24.61 -28.28
N LEU A 519 -30.85 -24.69 -27.60
CA LEU A 519 -29.61 -25.16 -28.19
C LEU A 519 -29.72 -26.62 -28.67
N SER A 520 -30.37 -27.47 -27.88
CA SER A 520 -30.60 -28.88 -28.22
C SER A 520 -31.48 -29.04 -29.45
N GLU A 521 -32.55 -28.25 -29.60
CA GLU A 521 -33.40 -28.22 -30.80
C GLU A 521 -32.62 -27.79 -32.04
N MET A 522 -31.79 -26.74 -31.92
CA MET A 522 -30.92 -26.30 -33.02
C MET A 522 -29.92 -27.39 -33.44
N VAL A 523 -29.31 -28.10 -32.49
CA VAL A 523 -28.39 -29.20 -32.77
C VAL A 523 -29.11 -30.34 -33.49
N VAL A 524 -30.31 -30.74 -33.04
CA VAL A 524 -31.10 -31.80 -33.70
C VAL A 524 -31.47 -31.43 -35.14
N LEU A 525 -31.87 -30.18 -35.37
CA LEU A 525 -32.18 -29.67 -36.71
C LEU A 525 -30.94 -29.68 -37.63
N SER A 526 -29.74 -29.49 -37.08
CA SER A 526 -28.49 -29.52 -37.85
C SER A 526 -28.22 -30.89 -38.50
N TYR A 527 -28.60 -31.99 -37.83
CA TYR A 527 -28.47 -33.36 -38.36
C TYR A 527 -29.53 -33.72 -39.39
N SER A 528 -30.66 -33.00 -39.39
CA SER A 528 -31.80 -33.29 -40.27
C SER A 528 -31.60 -32.77 -41.70
N ARG A 529 -30.67 -31.84 -41.90
CA ARG A 529 -30.35 -31.29 -43.24
C ARG A 529 -29.40 -32.18 -44.06
N ASP A 530 -28.62 -33.04 -43.41
CA ASP A 530 -27.70 -33.97 -44.11
C ASP A 530 -28.41 -35.19 -44.70
N SER A 531 -29.64 -35.51 -44.26
CA SER A 531 -30.37 -36.71 -44.72
C SER A 531 -31.13 -36.57 -46.04
N ASP A 532 -31.27 -35.36 -46.60
CA ASP A 532 -32.01 -35.11 -47.86
C ASP A 532 -31.11 -35.04 -49.11
N ALA A 533 -29.79 -35.26 -48.98
CA ALA A 533 -28.86 -35.29 -50.11
C ALA A 533 -28.46 -36.73 -50.51
N SER A 534 -29.38 -37.47 -51.11
CA SER A 534 -29.05 -38.69 -51.87
C SER A 534 -29.58 -38.55 -53.31
N PRO A 535 -28.74 -38.62 -54.35
CA PRO A 535 -29.18 -38.33 -55.72
C PRO A 535 -29.96 -39.52 -56.30
N ALA A 536 -31.16 -39.22 -56.81
CA ALA A 536 -31.97 -40.10 -57.63
C ALA A 536 -31.58 -40.01 -59.12
N ALA A 537 -31.75 -41.14 -59.82
CA ALA A 537 -31.83 -41.38 -61.27
C ALA A 537 -30.49 -41.34 -62.05
N GLU A 538 -29.99 -42.44 -62.63
CA GLU A 538 -30.45 -43.31 -63.73
C GLU A 538 -29.86 -42.94 -65.11
N ASN A 539 -29.30 -43.97 -65.76
CA ASN A 539 -29.23 -44.30 -67.20
C ASN A 539 -29.44 -43.18 -68.24
N ASP A 540 -28.51 -43.04 -69.19
CA ASP A 540 -28.59 -43.68 -70.52
C ASP A 540 -27.44 -43.26 -71.45
N ALA A 541 -27.01 -44.24 -72.26
CA ALA A 541 -26.18 -44.18 -73.49
C ALA A 541 -24.68 -43.80 -73.40
#